data_AF-A0A2N5XDW1-F1
#
_entry.id   AF-A0A2N5XDW1-F1
#
_cell.length_a   1.000
_cell.length_b   1.000
_cell.length_c   1.000
_cell.angle_alpha   90.00
_cell.angle_beta   90.00
_cell.angle_gamma   90.00
#
_symmetry.space_group_name_H-M   'P 1'
#
loop_
_entity.id
_entity.type
_entity.pdbx_description
1 polymer ?
#
loop_
_entity_poly.entity_id
_entity_poly.type
_entity_poly.pdbx_seq_one_letter_code
_entity_poly.pdbx_strand_id
1 'polypeptide(L)'
;VAAFTAASLLDARRRRAAGVPFRPTAEIALRAGALAVLAFAAAWVLNQYKGLPLALVVFLAVIVALDFLLRRTAYGRKVFALGGSVEAASRAGINVARIRISVFAIAGTMAAVGGLFLASRIASANQGAGAGNLLMNAIAAAVIGGTSLFGGRGRTWSALLGMLVIQSIVSGLALMGIAAAVQYMITGGVLLAAVVIDSVSRKTQKASGRA
;
A
#
# COMPACT_ATOMS: atom_id res chain seq x y z
N VAL A 1 5.13 -12.01 12.29
CA VAL A 1 4.06 -12.92 12.77
C VAL A 1 3.72 -12.66 14.22
N ALA A 2 4.68 -12.78 15.16
CA ALA A 2 4.48 -12.54 16.59
C ALA A 2 3.83 -11.17 16.92
N ALA A 3 4.23 -10.10 16.23
CA ALA A 3 3.63 -8.78 16.41
C ALA A 3 2.17 -8.70 15.90
N PHE A 4 1.83 -9.42 14.82
CA PHE A 4 0.47 -9.47 14.27
C PHE A 4 -0.46 -10.33 15.14
N THR A 5 0.04 -11.43 15.69
CA THR A 5 -0.68 -12.27 16.65
C THR A 5 -0.85 -11.54 17.98
N ALA A 6 0.17 -10.85 18.48
CA ALA A 6 0.06 -10.03 19.69
C ALA A 6 -0.94 -8.87 19.52
N ALA A 7 -0.86 -8.12 18.41
CA ALA A 7 -1.79 -7.03 18.13
C ALA A 7 -3.24 -7.51 17.97
N SER A 8 -3.45 -8.67 17.34
CA SER A 8 -4.80 -9.21 17.14
C SER A 8 -5.39 -9.80 18.43
N LEU A 9 -4.58 -10.39 19.31
CA LEU A 9 -4.98 -10.85 20.64
C LEU A 9 -5.29 -9.68 21.59
N LEU A 10 -4.51 -8.59 21.54
CA LEU A 10 -4.76 -7.39 22.32
C LEU A 10 -6.05 -6.69 21.89
N ASP A 11 -6.33 -6.62 20.57
CA ASP A 11 -7.59 -6.09 20.05
C ASP A 11 -8.81 -6.98 20.38
N ALA A 12 -8.64 -8.31 20.37
CA ALA A 12 -9.69 -9.23 20.80
C ALA A 12 -10.00 -9.09 22.30
N ARG A 13 -8.97 -8.89 23.14
CA ARG A 13 -9.14 -8.63 24.58
C ARG A 13 -9.81 -7.28 24.85
N ARG A 14 -9.40 -6.21 24.15
CA ARG A 14 -10.01 -4.87 24.27
C ARG A 14 -11.47 -4.86 23.82
N ARG A 15 -11.83 -5.63 22.78
CA ARG A 15 -13.22 -5.73 22.31
C ARG A 15 -14.11 -6.59 23.21
N ARG A 16 -13.57 -7.67 23.80
CA ARG A 16 -14.27 -8.45 24.84
C ARG A 16 -14.61 -7.60 26.07
N ALA A 17 -13.69 -6.73 26.49
CA ALA A 17 -13.92 -5.81 27.60
C ALA A 17 -14.96 -4.71 27.30
N ALA A 18 -15.27 -4.45 26.02
CA ALA A 18 -16.17 -3.39 25.57
C ALA A 18 -17.56 -3.89 25.12
N GLY A 19 -17.87 -5.18 25.23
CA GLY A 19 -19.21 -5.73 24.95
C GLY A 19 -19.68 -5.67 23.49
N VAL A 20 -18.80 -5.38 22.52
CA VAL A 20 -19.15 -5.23 21.10
C VAL A 20 -19.10 -6.59 20.39
N PRO A 21 -20.05 -6.92 19.47
CA PRO A 21 -20.05 -8.18 18.73
C PRO A 21 -18.70 -8.44 18.03
N PHE A 22 -18.09 -9.58 18.35
CA PHE A 22 -16.74 -9.96 17.94
C PHE A 22 -16.77 -10.86 16.69
N ARG A 23 -15.83 -10.67 15.78
CA ARG A 23 -15.52 -11.68 14.76
C ARG A 23 -14.87 -12.90 15.44
N PRO A 24 -15.18 -14.15 15.04
CA PRO A 24 -14.64 -15.34 15.70
C PRO A 24 -13.10 -15.33 15.72
N THR A 25 -12.52 -15.55 16.89
CA THR A 25 -11.07 -15.62 17.12
C THR A 25 -10.39 -16.70 16.25
N ALA A 26 -11.15 -17.73 15.84
CA ALA A 26 -10.73 -18.77 14.92
C ALA A 26 -10.36 -18.23 13.53
N GLU A 27 -11.12 -17.28 12.97
CA GLU A 27 -10.82 -16.71 11.64
C GLU A 27 -9.56 -15.83 11.67
N ILE A 28 -9.30 -15.17 12.80
CA ILE A 28 -8.10 -14.36 13.03
C ILE A 28 -6.88 -15.26 13.20
N ALA A 29 -7.00 -16.34 13.98
CA ALA A 29 -5.95 -17.33 14.19
C ALA A 29 -5.61 -18.10 12.91
N LEU A 30 -6.61 -18.45 12.10
CA LEU A 30 -6.44 -19.19 10.84
C LEU A 30 -5.78 -18.33 9.75
N ARG A 31 -6.15 -17.04 9.63
CA ARG A 31 -5.43 -16.09 8.75
C ARG A 31 -4.03 -15.77 9.24
N ALA A 32 -3.82 -15.63 10.55
CA ALA A 32 -2.49 -15.42 11.12
C ALA A 32 -1.59 -16.64 10.93
N GLY A 33 -2.15 -17.85 11.10
CA GLY A 33 -1.49 -19.13 10.85
C GLY A 33 -1.14 -19.32 9.38
N ALA A 34 -2.07 -19.08 8.47
CA ALA A 34 -1.81 -19.16 7.03
C ALA A 34 -0.72 -18.16 6.57
N LEU A 35 -0.75 -16.92 7.06
CA LEU A 35 0.30 -15.94 6.81
C LEU A 35 1.66 -16.35 7.41
N ALA A 36 1.65 -16.97 8.59
CA ALA A 36 2.85 -17.47 9.24
C ALA A 36 3.47 -18.64 8.47
N VAL A 37 2.65 -19.60 8.02
CA VAL A 37 3.07 -20.73 7.21
C VAL A 37 3.60 -20.27 5.87
N LEU A 38 2.92 -19.36 5.18
CA LEU A 38 3.41 -18.78 3.92
C LEU A 38 4.72 -18.01 4.11
N ALA A 39 4.83 -17.18 5.15
CA ALA A 39 6.06 -16.45 5.44
C ALA A 39 7.22 -17.38 5.80
N PHE A 40 6.95 -18.45 6.56
CA PHE A 40 7.95 -19.45 6.95
C PHE A 40 8.38 -20.31 5.77
N ALA A 41 7.45 -20.76 4.93
CA ALA A 41 7.76 -21.51 3.71
C ALA A 41 8.58 -20.66 2.73
N ALA A 42 8.19 -19.40 2.50
CA ALA A 42 8.97 -18.47 1.68
C ALA A 42 10.36 -18.22 2.27
N ALA A 43 10.47 -18.03 3.59
CA ALA A 43 11.74 -17.86 4.28
C ALA A 43 12.63 -19.10 4.14
N TRP A 44 12.08 -20.30 4.30
CA TRP A 44 12.80 -21.56 4.14
C TRP A 44 13.36 -21.66 2.71
N VAL A 45 12.51 -21.51 1.70
CA VAL A 45 12.90 -21.65 0.29
C VAL A 45 13.98 -20.63 -0.08
N LEU A 46 13.83 -19.38 0.34
CA LEU A 46 14.83 -18.33 0.06
C LEU A 46 16.14 -18.56 0.81
N ASN A 47 16.08 -19.16 2.00
CA ASN A 47 17.27 -19.48 2.80
C ASN A 47 18.12 -20.61 2.22
N GLN A 48 17.57 -21.45 1.34
CA GLN A 48 18.32 -22.54 0.68
C GLN A 48 19.28 -22.05 -0.42
N TYR A 49 19.14 -20.80 -0.89
CA TYR A 49 19.91 -20.29 -2.04
C TYR A 49 20.95 -19.23 -1.66
N LYS A 50 20.52 -18.05 -1.23
CA LYS A 50 21.40 -16.90 -0.92
C LYS A 50 20.97 -16.18 0.37
N GLY A 51 20.18 -16.84 1.21
CA GLY A 51 19.51 -16.22 2.34
C GLY A 51 18.31 -15.35 1.90
N LEU A 52 17.66 -14.76 2.88
CA LEU A 52 16.57 -13.80 2.65
C LEU A 52 17.15 -12.46 2.15
N PRO A 53 16.72 -11.95 0.98
CA PRO A 53 17.13 -10.62 0.55
C PRO A 53 16.73 -9.58 1.61
N LEU A 54 17.70 -8.90 2.22
CA LEU A 54 17.43 -7.91 3.27
C LEU A 54 16.45 -6.83 2.79
N ALA A 55 16.53 -6.43 1.52
CA ALA A 55 15.58 -5.51 0.91
C ALA A 55 14.12 -6.01 0.98
N LEU A 56 13.89 -7.32 0.77
CA LEU A 56 12.56 -7.91 0.88
C LEU A 56 12.06 -7.91 2.33
N VAL A 57 12.93 -8.24 3.29
CA VAL A 57 12.58 -8.27 4.72
C VAL A 57 12.21 -6.87 5.21
N VAL A 58 13.03 -5.87 4.90
CA VAL A 58 12.77 -4.47 5.28
C VAL A 58 11.49 -3.97 4.61
N PHE A 59 11.29 -4.26 3.32
CA PHE A 59 10.08 -3.90 2.60
C PHE A 59 8.81 -4.48 3.24
N LEU A 60 8.81 -5.78 3.58
CA LEU A 60 7.68 -6.41 4.25
C LEU A 60 7.45 -5.83 5.64
N ALA A 61 8.50 -5.56 6.41
CA ALA A 61 8.40 -4.92 7.72
C ALA A 61 7.75 -3.53 7.62
N VAL A 62 8.17 -2.71 6.65
CA VAL A 62 7.61 -1.39 6.38
C VAL A 62 6.12 -1.48 6.01
N ILE A 63 5.74 -2.40 5.11
CA ILE A 63 4.33 -2.53 4.75
C ILE A 63 3.48 -2.95 5.96
N VAL A 64 3.93 -3.92 6.75
CA VAL A 64 3.20 -4.34 7.96
C VAL A 64 3.06 -3.18 8.93
N ALA A 65 4.11 -2.38 9.14
CA ALA A 65 4.07 -1.20 10.00
C ALA A 65 3.09 -0.13 9.49
N LEU A 66 3.10 0.18 8.18
CA LEU A 66 2.19 1.14 7.56
C LEU A 66 0.74 0.64 7.56
N ASP A 67 0.52 -0.65 7.30
CA ASP A 67 -0.82 -1.26 7.35
C ASP A 67 -1.38 -1.20 8.77
N PHE A 68 -0.56 -1.51 9.78
CA PHE A 68 -0.93 -1.36 11.17
C PHE A 68 -1.24 0.10 11.52
N LEU A 69 -0.38 1.03 11.13
CA LEU A 69 -0.57 2.47 11.35
C LEU A 69 -1.90 2.95 10.74
N LEU A 70 -2.18 2.60 9.48
CA LEU A 70 -3.37 3.07 8.78
C LEU A 70 -4.67 2.38 9.23
N ARG A 71 -4.63 1.10 9.61
CA ARG A 71 -5.86 0.33 9.93
C ARG A 71 -6.17 0.26 11.42
N ARG A 72 -5.17 0.27 12.28
CA ARG A 72 -5.34 0.00 13.72
C ARG A 72 -5.20 1.24 14.59
N THR A 73 -4.68 2.35 14.08
CA THR A 73 -4.46 3.55 14.89
C THR A 73 -5.49 4.65 14.65
N ALA A 74 -5.59 5.59 15.59
CA ALA A 74 -6.36 6.82 15.42
C ALA A 74 -5.81 7.73 14.32
N TYR A 75 -4.51 7.65 14.04
CA TYR A 75 -3.87 8.43 12.97
C TYR A 75 -4.44 8.05 11.60
N GLY A 76 -4.50 6.75 11.28
CA GLY A 76 -5.08 6.28 10.03
C GLY A 76 -6.53 6.74 9.82
N ARG A 77 -7.36 6.69 10.86
CA ARG A 77 -8.74 7.20 10.81
C ARG A 77 -8.82 8.69 10.44
N LYS A 78 -7.91 9.52 10.96
CA LYS A 78 -7.82 10.95 10.62
C LYS A 78 -7.38 11.16 9.16
N VAL A 79 -6.45 10.33 8.67
CA VAL A 79 -6.00 10.36 7.26
C VAL A 79 -7.14 10.02 6.31
N PHE A 80 -7.89 8.94 6.56
CA PHE A 80 -9.04 8.57 5.73
C PHE A 80 -10.19 9.57 5.80
N ALA A 81 -10.46 10.14 6.99
CA ALA A 81 -11.46 11.20 7.14
C ALA A 81 -11.11 12.44 6.32
N LEU A 82 -9.84 12.89 6.39
CA LEU A 82 -9.34 14.00 5.59
C LEU A 82 -9.46 13.73 4.09
N GLY A 83 -9.20 12.49 3.66
CA GLY A 83 -9.33 12.10 2.26
C GLY A 83 -10.78 12.05 1.75
N GLY A 84 -11.79 11.98 2.62
CA GLY A 84 -13.21 11.97 2.22
C GLY A 84 -13.76 13.38 1.96
N SER A 85 -13.54 14.30 2.89
CA SER A 85 -13.80 15.74 2.73
C SER A 85 -12.95 16.52 3.71
N VAL A 86 -12.24 17.54 3.20
CA VAL A 86 -11.38 18.40 4.00
C VAL A 86 -12.22 19.27 4.94
N GLU A 87 -13.36 19.76 4.44
CA GLU A 87 -14.30 20.59 5.16
C GLU A 87 -14.93 19.83 6.33
N ALA A 88 -15.37 18.59 6.09
CA ALA A 88 -15.94 17.73 7.12
C ALA A 88 -14.90 17.36 8.19
N ALA A 89 -13.67 17.04 7.78
CA ALA A 89 -12.58 16.74 8.71
C ALA A 89 -12.22 17.94 9.60
N SER A 90 -12.17 19.14 9.01
CA SER A 90 -11.92 20.39 9.74
C SER A 90 -13.03 20.66 10.77
N ARG A 91 -14.30 20.52 10.37
CA ARG A 91 -15.46 20.66 11.29
C ARG A 91 -15.49 19.61 12.39
N ALA A 92 -14.93 18.43 12.16
CA ALA A 92 -14.78 17.37 13.16
C ALA A 92 -13.58 17.59 14.12
N GLY A 93 -12.92 18.75 14.08
CA GLY A 93 -11.79 19.08 14.97
C GLY A 93 -10.47 18.44 14.56
N ILE A 94 -10.35 17.90 13.34
CA ILE A 94 -9.09 17.35 12.84
C ILE A 94 -8.23 18.50 12.30
N ASN A 95 -7.02 18.66 12.85
CA ASN A 95 -6.05 19.61 12.31
C ASN A 95 -5.54 19.12 10.94
N VAL A 96 -6.16 19.64 9.88
CA VAL A 96 -5.88 19.31 8.48
C VAL A 96 -4.40 19.52 8.13
N ALA A 97 -3.84 20.66 8.51
CA ALA A 97 -2.45 21.02 8.18
C ALA A 97 -1.46 20.02 8.77
N ARG A 98 -1.60 19.69 10.06
CA ARG A 98 -0.71 18.73 10.75
C ARG A 98 -0.79 17.34 10.12
N ILE A 99 -2.00 16.86 9.81
CA ILE A 99 -2.17 15.55 9.16
C ILE A 99 -1.57 15.57 7.75
N ARG A 100 -1.84 16.60 6.95
CA ARG A 100 -1.31 16.72 5.59
C ARG A 100 0.22 16.74 5.57
N ILE A 101 0.85 17.55 6.42
CA ILE A 101 2.32 17.60 6.56
C ILE A 101 2.87 16.22 6.95
N SER A 102 2.27 15.57 7.94
CA SER A 102 2.74 14.24 8.38
C SER A 102 2.63 13.17 7.28
N VAL A 103 1.58 13.19 6.46
CA VAL A 103 1.41 12.23 5.35
C VAL A 103 2.46 12.47 4.27
N PHE A 104 2.72 13.73 3.91
CA PHE A 104 3.80 14.06 2.96
C PHE A 104 5.18 13.69 3.51
N ALA A 105 5.43 13.91 4.80
CA ALA A 105 6.68 13.49 5.44
C ALA A 105 6.84 11.97 5.38
N ILE A 106 5.81 11.19 5.71
CA ILE A 106 5.84 9.73 5.59
C ILE A 106 6.09 9.32 4.13
N ALA A 107 5.37 9.89 3.15
CA ALA A 107 5.59 9.59 1.74
C ALA A 107 7.03 9.89 1.29
N GLY A 108 7.59 11.03 1.70
CA GLY A 108 8.99 11.40 1.44
C GLY A 108 10.00 10.43 2.08
N THR A 109 9.77 10.01 3.33
CA THR A 109 10.62 9.00 3.98
C THR A 109 10.57 7.65 3.26
N MET A 110 9.40 7.24 2.76
CA MET A 110 9.26 6.00 2.00
C MET A 110 9.95 6.11 0.63
N ALA A 111 9.86 7.27 -0.02
CA ALA A 111 10.59 7.53 -1.25
C ALA A 111 12.12 7.49 -1.02
N ALA A 112 12.61 8.04 0.09
CA ALA A 112 14.03 7.99 0.45
C ALA A 112 14.51 6.54 0.71
N VAL A 113 13.74 5.75 1.46
CA VAL A 113 14.05 4.32 1.70
C VAL A 113 14.04 3.53 0.38
N GLY A 114 13.07 3.77 -0.50
CA GLY A 114 13.03 3.16 -1.84
C GLY A 114 14.22 3.58 -2.70
N GLY A 115 14.62 4.86 -2.63
CA GLY A 115 15.79 5.40 -3.30
C GLY A 115 17.10 4.75 -2.83
N LEU A 116 17.25 4.48 -1.54
CA LEU A 116 18.40 3.74 -1.00
C LEU A 116 18.49 2.32 -1.58
N PHE A 117 17.36 1.62 -1.74
CA PHE A 117 17.35 0.31 -2.41
C PHE A 117 17.70 0.41 -3.89
N LEU A 118 17.21 1.44 -4.58
CA LEU A 118 17.54 1.66 -5.98
C LEU A 118 19.04 1.95 -6.16
N ALA A 119 19.61 2.83 -5.32
CA ALA A 119 21.04 3.15 -5.32
C ALA A 119 21.90 1.92 -5.00
N SER A 120 21.50 1.12 -4.01
CA SER A 120 22.16 -0.14 -3.66
C SER A 120 22.13 -1.13 -4.84
N ARG A 121 21.04 -1.17 -5.61
CA ARG A 121 20.91 -2.05 -6.78
C ARG A 121 21.82 -1.63 -7.94
N ILE A 122 21.92 -0.33 -8.22
CA ILE A 122 22.74 0.18 -9.34
C ILE A 122 24.20 0.47 -8.94
N ALA A 123 24.56 0.22 -7.67
CA ALA A 123 25.87 0.46 -7.04
C ALA A 123 26.46 1.86 -7.30
N SER A 124 25.60 2.84 -7.60
CA SER A 124 25.98 4.18 -8.04
C SER A 124 24.84 5.16 -7.76
N ALA A 125 25.13 6.46 -7.77
CA ALA A 125 24.12 7.51 -7.70
C ALA A 125 24.38 8.49 -8.85
N ASN A 126 23.45 8.57 -9.80
CA ASN A 126 23.49 9.55 -10.88
C ASN A 126 22.21 10.40 -10.87
N GLN A 127 22.23 11.57 -11.51
CA GLN A 127 21.06 12.47 -11.55
C GLN A 127 19.85 11.85 -12.26
N GLY A 128 20.04 10.82 -13.08
CA GLY A 128 18.96 10.08 -13.73
C GLY A 128 18.31 9.00 -12.85
N ALA A 129 18.88 8.69 -11.68
CA ALA A 129 18.39 7.63 -10.81
C ALA A 129 17.03 8.01 -10.23
N GLY A 130 15.98 7.31 -10.70
CA GLY A 130 14.59 7.61 -10.33
C GLY A 130 13.90 8.65 -11.21
N ALA A 131 14.56 9.14 -12.28
CA ALA A 131 13.92 9.93 -13.32
C ALA A 131 13.02 9.07 -14.23
N GLY A 132 12.08 9.71 -14.93
CA GLY A 132 11.21 9.04 -15.90
C GLY A 132 9.98 8.37 -15.27
N ASN A 133 9.83 7.06 -15.47
CA ASN A 133 8.57 6.35 -15.19
C ASN A 133 8.38 5.92 -13.73
N LEU A 134 9.36 6.12 -12.84
CA LEU A 134 9.29 5.62 -11.47
C LEU A 134 8.06 6.16 -10.71
N LEU A 135 7.84 7.48 -10.79
CA LEU A 135 6.68 8.15 -10.19
C LEU A 135 5.36 7.68 -10.81
N MET A 136 5.33 7.54 -12.15
CA MET A 136 4.17 7.03 -12.87
C MET A 136 3.83 5.61 -12.43
N ASN A 137 4.82 4.72 -12.35
CA ASN A 137 4.63 3.32 -11.94
C ASN A 137 4.19 3.23 -10.49
N ALA A 138 4.73 4.09 -9.60
CA ALA A 138 4.32 4.14 -8.20
C ALA A 138 2.84 4.57 -8.05
N ILE A 139 2.41 5.59 -8.79
CA ILE A 139 1.00 6.02 -8.81
C ILE A 139 0.11 4.95 -9.45
N ALA A 140 0.52 4.39 -10.59
CA ALA A 140 -0.20 3.32 -11.28
C ALA A 140 -0.40 2.09 -10.38
N ALA A 141 0.65 1.66 -9.68
CA ALA A 141 0.57 0.57 -8.72
C ALA A 141 -0.45 0.86 -7.61
N ALA A 142 -0.44 2.07 -7.03
CA ALA A 142 -1.40 2.44 -6.00
C ALA A 142 -2.84 2.46 -6.52
N VAL A 143 -3.07 3.03 -7.71
CA VAL A 143 -4.41 3.20 -8.31
C VAL A 143 -4.98 1.86 -8.81
N ILE A 144 -4.19 1.06 -9.52
CA ILE A 144 -4.58 -0.31 -9.94
C ILE A 144 -4.83 -1.18 -8.71
N GLY A 145 -4.04 -0.97 -7.66
CA GLY A 145 -4.29 -1.53 -6.34
C GLY A 145 -5.56 -1.01 -5.66
N GLY A 146 -6.38 -0.16 -6.28
CA GLY A 146 -7.64 0.32 -5.72
C GLY A 146 -7.51 1.41 -4.66
N THR A 147 -6.38 2.11 -4.61
CA THR A 147 -6.24 3.34 -3.83
C THR A 147 -6.89 4.48 -4.62
N SER A 148 -7.88 5.17 -4.04
CA SER A 148 -8.61 6.20 -4.80
C SER A 148 -7.78 7.48 -4.90
N LEU A 149 -7.67 8.03 -6.12
CA LEU A 149 -7.00 9.32 -6.36
C LEU A 149 -7.73 10.48 -5.70
N PHE A 150 -9.05 10.35 -5.54
CA PHE A 150 -9.90 11.37 -4.93
C PHE A 150 -10.03 11.19 -3.41
N GLY A 151 -9.27 10.25 -2.82
CA GLY A 151 -9.17 10.08 -1.38
C GLY A 151 -10.32 9.31 -0.72
N GLY A 152 -10.12 9.04 0.57
CA GLY A 152 -11.11 8.41 1.47
C GLY A 152 -11.16 6.88 1.40
N ARG A 153 -10.46 6.25 0.46
CA ARG A 153 -10.44 4.78 0.28
C ARG A 153 -9.07 4.29 -0.19
N GLY A 154 -8.64 3.17 0.36
CA GLY A 154 -7.41 2.48 -0.03
C GLY A 154 -6.97 1.47 1.03
N ARG A 155 -6.16 0.50 0.62
CA ARG A 155 -5.54 -0.48 1.52
C ARG A 155 -4.08 -0.67 1.13
N THR A 156 -3.18 -0.71 2.12
CA THR A 156 -1.75 -0.89 1.86
C THR A 156 -1.45 -2.19 1.10
N TRP A 157 -2.19 -3.26 1.41
CA TRP A 157 -2.07 -4.56 0.73
C TRP A 157 -2.53 -4.56 -0.71
N SER A 158 -3.51 -3.73 -1.06
CA SER A 158 -4.00 -3.70 -2.43
C SER A 158 -3.03 -2.91 -3.33
N ALA A 159 -2.36 -1.88 -2.79
CA ALA A 159 -1.24 -1.22 -3.48
C ALA A 159 -0.05 -2.16 -3.74
N LEU A 160 0.25 -3.10 -2.82
CA LEU A 160 1.27 -4.14 -3.08
C LEU A 160 0.89 -5.02 -4.27
N LEU A 161 -0.37 -5.48 -4.34
CA LEU A 161 -0.85 -6.27 -5.47
C LEU A 161 -0.77 -5.47 -6.78
N GLY A 162 -1.16 -4.19 -6.76
CA GLY A 162 -1.01 -3.31 -7.93
C GLY A 162 0.44 -3.13 -8.36
N MET A 163 1.38 -3.05 -7.42
CA MET A 163 2.81 -2.99 -7.73
C MET A 163 3.31 -4.27 -8.41
N LEU A 164 2.86 -5.45 -7.94
CA LEU A 164 3.19 -6.72 -8.59
C LEU A 164 2.66 -6.77 -10.03
N VAL A 165 1.45 -6.27 -10.28
CA VAL A 165 0.87 -6.19 -11.63
C VAL A 165 1.70 -5.27 -12.52
N ILE A 166 1.96 -4.03 -12.09
CA ILE A 166 2.76 -3.06 -12.85
C ILE A 166 4.16 -3.60 -13.12
N GLN A 167 4.82 -4.16 -12.11
CA GLN A 167 6.18 -4.68 -12.27
C GLN A 167 6.22 -5.88 -13.21
N SER A 168 5.18 -6.72 -13.21
CA SER A 168 5.07 -7.85 -14.16
C SER A 168 4.90 -7.35 -15.59
N ILE A 169 4.08 -6.32 -15.81
CA ILE A 169 3.93 -5.69 -17.14
C ILE A 169 5.26 -5.11 -17.60
N VAL A 170 5.89 -4.27 -16.78
CA VAL A 170 7.18 -3.62 -17.14
C VAL A 170 8.26 -4.66 -17.41
N SER A 171 8.37 -5.69 -16.56
CA SER A 171 9.38 -6.74 -16.74
C SER A 171 9.08 -7.60 -17.98
N GLY A 172 7.82 -7.93 -18.25
CA GLY A 172 7.41 -8.67 -19.45
C GLY A 172 7.72 -7.90 -20.74
N LEU A 173 7.34 -6.63 -20.81
CA LEU A 173 7.63 -5.78 -21.98
C LEU A 173 9.14 -5.60 -22.19
N ALA A 174 9.92 -5.49 -21.10
CA ALA A 174 11.37 -5.41 -21.17
C ALA A 174 12.00 -6.70 -21.70
N LEU A 175 11.51 -7.88 -21.26
CA LEU A 175 11.99 -9.18 -21.76
C LEU A 175 11.64 -9.40 -23.23
N MET A 176 10.53 -8.83 -23.70
CA MET A 176 10.16 -8.82 -25.12
C MET A 176 10.97 -7.82 -25.96
N GLY A 177 11.90 -7.07 -25.36
CA GLY A 177 12.72 -6.08 -26.06
C GLY A 177 11.93 -4.87 -26.57
N ILE A 178 10.73 -4.60 -26.02
CA ILE A 178 9.91 -3.46 -26.43
C ILE A 178 10.58 -2.15 -26.02
N ALA A 179 10.64 -1.19 -26.95
CA ALA A 179 11.25 0.11 -26.71
C ALA A 179 10.61 0.84 -25.50
N ALA A 180 11.44 1.53 -24.71
CA ALA A 180 11.00 2.20 -23.47
C ALA A 180 9.83 3.18 -23.70
N ALA A 181 9.82 3.90 -24.82
CA ALA A 181 8.72 4.80 -25.18
C ALA A 181 7.36 4.07 -25.24
N VAL A 182 7.34 2.85 -25.82
CA VAL A 182 6.14 2.02 -25.90
C VAL A 182 5.76 1.47 -24.53
N GLN A 183 6.75 1.10 -23.70
CA GLN A 183 6.47 0.70 -22.31
C GLN A 183 5.79 1.82 -21.52
N TYR A 184 6.19 3.08 -21.75
CA TYR A 184 5.59 4.24 -21.09
C TYR A 184 4.16 4.49 -21.58
N MET A 185 3.93 4.36 -22.90
CA MET A 185 2.58 4.47 -23.46
C MET A 185 1.64 3.39 -22.90
N ILE A 186 2.10 2.14 -22.82
CA ILE A 186 1.30 1.03 -22.27
C ILE A 186 1.03 1.27 -20.78
N THR A 187 2.05 1.55 -19.99
CA THR A 187 1.89 1.71 -18.53
C THR A 187 1.03 2.95 -18.19
N GLY A 188 1.22 4.05 -18.93
CA GLY A 188 0.37 5.23 -18.83
C GLY A 188 -1.07 4.95 -19.25
N GLY A 189 -1.28 4.15 -20.31
CA GLY A 189 -2.60 3.69 -20.74
C GLY A 189 -3.32 2.86 -19.68
N VAL A 190 -2.61 1.94 -19.02
CA VAL A 190 -3.17 1.15 -17.91
C VAL A 190 -3.55 2.05 -16.73
N LEU A 191 -2.69 3.01 -16.36
CA LEU A 191 -3.01 4.01 -15.34
C LEU A 191 -4.27 4.79 -15.73
N LEU A 192 -4.34 5.31 -16.96
CA LEU A 192 -5.47 6.09 -17.45
C LEU A 192 -6.77 5.28 -17.38
N ALA A 193 -6.75 4.02 -17.82
CA ALA A 193 -7.88 3.12 -17.72
C ALA A 193 -8.33 2.93 -16.26
N ALA A 194 -7.39 2.71 -15.34
CA ALA A 194 -7.69 2.55 -13.92
C ALA A 194 -8.32 3.83 -13.32
N VAL A 195 -7.83 5.01 -13.69
CA VAL A 195 -8.38 6.30 -13.24
C VAL A 195 -9.79 6.54 -13.78
N VAL A 196 -10.02 6.25 -15.06
CA VAL A 196 -11.35 6.38 -15.68
C VAL A 196 -12.35 5.48 -14.94
N ILE A 197 -11.98 4.23 -14.67
CA ILE A 197 -12.82 3.29 -13.92
C ILE A 197 -13.11 3.81 -12.50
N ASP A 198 -12.10 4.29 -11.75
CA ASP A 198 -12.29 4.85 -10.40
C ASP A 198 -13.23 6.07 -10.43
N SER A 199 -13.08 6.94 -11.42
CA SER A 199 -13.88 8.15 -11.57
C SER A 199 -15.36 7.86 -11.88
N VAL A 200 -15.63 6.90 -12.77
CA VAL A 200 -16.99 6.52 -13.18
C VAL A 200 -17.69 5.75 -12.06
N SER A 201 -17.02 4.77 -11.45
CA SER A 201 -17.56 3.97 -10.35
C SER A 201 -18.02 4.83 -9.16
N ARG A 202 -17.30 5.92 -8.87
CA ARG A 202 -17.68 6.88 -7.82
C ARG A 202 -18.96 7.66 -8.15
N LYS A 203 -19.17 8.08 -9.41
CA LYS A 203 -20.38 8.85 -9.79
C LYS A 203 -21.64 8.02 -9.53
N THR A 204 -21.60 6.73 -9.85
CA THR A 204 -22.71 5.80 -9.66
C THR A 204 -23.05 5.62 -8.17
N GLN A 205 -22.06 5.55 -7.27
CA GLN A 205 -22.31 5.42 -5.82
C GLN A 205 -22.91 6.66 -5.17
N LYS A 206 -22.65 7.87 -5.70
CA LYS A 206 -23.29 9.09 -5.18
C LYS A 206 -24.77 9.19 -5.59
N ALA A 207 -25.15 8.57 -6.70
CA ALA A 207 -26.53 8.53 -7.17
C ALA A 207 -27.40 7.56 -6.35
N SER A 208 -26.84 6.42 -5.91
CA SER A 208 -27.56 5.41 -5.13
C SER A 208 -27.79 5.77 -3.66
N GLY A 209 -27.10 6.79 -3.11
CA GLY A 209 -27.28 7.25 -1.73
C GLY A 209 -28.34 8.34 -1.55
N ARG A 210 -29.11 8.65 -2.62
CA ARG A 210 -30.20 9.65 -2.64
C ARG A 210 -31.58 9.03 -2.89
N ALA A 211 -31.68 7.69 -2.93
CA ALA A 211 -32.93 6.96 -3.05
C ALA A 211 -33.37 6.45 -1.67
#